data_AF-A0A526YNN8-F1
#
_entry.id   AF-A0A526YNN8-F1
#
_cell.length_a   1.000
_cell.length_b   1.000
_cell.length_c   1.000
_cell.angle_alpha   90.00
_cell.angle_beta   90.00
_cell.angle_gamma   90.00
#
_symmetry.space_group_name_H-M   'P 1'
#
loop_
_entity.id
_entity.type
_entity.pdbx_description
1 polymer ?
#
loop_
_entity_poly.entity_id
_entity_poly.type
_entity_poly.pdbx_seq_one_letter_code
_entity_poly.pdbx_strand_id
1 'polypeptide(L)' 'MAAQLASEWPAAVDVLNENGRSDIVLLCEHASNHIPAEYAKLGLDISHLQRHIAWDIGAAEVTRRLSV' A
#
# COMPACT_ATOMS: atom_id res chain seq x y z
N MET A 1 14.13 0.62 -30.00
CA MET A 1 13.23 1.38 -29.10
C MET A 1 12.53 0.39 -28.19
N ALA A 2 13.12 0.11 -27.02
CA ALA A 2 12.43 -0.64 -25.98
C ALA A 2 11.54 0.35 -25.24
N ALA A 3 10.22 0.11 -25.28
CA ALA A 3 9.28 0.88 -24.48
C ALA A 3 9.66 0.70 -23.00
N GLN A 4 9.86 1.80 -22.31
CA GLN A 4 9.98 1.85 -20.85
C GLN A 4 8.69 1.21 -20.31
N LEU A 5 8.75 -0.05 -19.89
CA LEU A 5 7.66 -0.64 -19.11
C LEU A 5 7.53 0.25 -17.88
N ALA A 6 6.37 0.90 -17.73
CA ALA A 6 6.02 1.52 -16.47
C ALA A 6 6.34 0.51 -15.37
N SER A 7 7.16 0.91 -14.41
CA SER A 7 7.56 0.05 -13.31
C SER A 7 6.29 -0.57 -12.71
N GLU A 8 6.18 -1.90 -12.72
CA GLU A 8 5.10 -2.65 -12.04
C GLU A 8 5.06 -2.34 -10.53
N TRP A 9 6.11 -1.70 -10.00
CA TRP A 9 6.12 -1.16 -8.66
C TRP A 9 5.32 0.15 -8.59
N PRO A 10 4.31 0.25 -7.72
CA PRO A 10 3.73 1.53 -7.37
C PRO A 10 4.76 2.39 -6.63
N ALA A 11 4.44 3.67 -6.43
CA ALA A 11 5.18 4.46 -5.45
C ALA A 11 5.19 3.73 -4.11
N ALA A 12 6.37 3.63 -3.49
CA ALA A 12 6.53 2.92 -2.22
C ALA A 12 5.75 3.58 -1.07
N VAL A 13 5.44 4.88 -1.21
CA VAL A 13 4.73 5.68 -0.23
C VAL A 13 3.61 6.45 -0.94
N ASP A 14 2.44 6.47 -0.32
CA ASP A 14 1.35 7.38 -0.65
C ASP A 14 1.24 8.44 0.45
N VAL A 15 1.25 9.72 0.06
CA VAL A 15 1.21 10.86 0.98
C VAL A 15 -0.11 11.59 0.79
N LEU A 16 -0.87 11.73 1.87
CA LEU A 16 -2.16 12.42 1.90
C LEU A 16 -2.08 13.61 2.84
N ASN A 17 -2.81 14.67 2.50
CA ASN A 17 -2.91 15.89 3.32
C ASN A 17 -1.53 16.43 3.78
N GLU A 18 -0.56 16.47 2.86
CA GLU A 18 0.83 16.88 3.16
C GLU A 18 0.93 18.27 3.81
N ASN A 19 -0.01 19.16 3.47
CA ASN A 19 -0.09 20.51 4.02
C ASN A 19 -1.13 20.63 5.15
N GLY A 20 -1.45 19.52 5.82
CA GLY A 20 -2.38 19.46 6.95
C GLY A 20 -1.91 20.37 8.09
N ARG A 21 -2.88 20.95 8.83
CA ARG A 21 -2.61 21.90 9.94
C ARG A 21 -2.66 21.27 11.33
N SER A 22 -2.90 19.95 11.39
CA SER A 22 -2.94 19.21 12.65
C SER A 22 -1.51 18.98 13.16
N ASP A 23 -1.34 18.91 14.47
CA ASP A 23 -0.06 18.50 15.10
C ASP A 23 0.14 16.97 15.06
N ILE A 24 -0.80 16.22 14.45
CA ILE A 24 -0.77 14.76 14.35
C ILE A 24 -0.30 14.33 12.97
N VAL A 25 0.69 13.44 12.94
CA VAL A 25 1.08 12.68 11.74
C VAL A 25 0.55 11.27 11.88
N LEU A 26 -0.20 10.82 10.87
CA LEU A 26 -0.70 9.45 10.80
C LEU A 26 0.23 8.62 9.92
N LEU A 27 0.57 7.41 10.38
CA LEU A 27 1.36 6.42 9.62
C LEU A 27 0.58 5.11 9.51
N CYS A 28 0.66 4.46 8.36
CA CYS A 28 0.11 3.14 8.14
C CYS A 28 1.07 2.33 7.27
N GLU A 29 1.97 1.55 7.90
CA GLU A 29 2.97 0.76 7.16
C GLU A 29 2.33 -0.41 6.41
N HIS A 30 1.40 -1.13 7.03
CA HIS A 30 0.73 -2.29 6.44
C HIS A 30 -0.54 -1.93 5.64
N ALA A 31 -0.47 -0.84 4.86
CA ALA A 31 -1.63 -0.25 4.16
C ALA A 31 -2.11 -1.04 2.93
N SER A 32 -1.29 -1.93 2.37
CA SER A 32 -1.55 -2.59 1.09
C SER A 32 -1.00 -4.01 1.08
N ASN A 33 -1.71 -4.93 0.42
CA ASN A 33 -1.26 -6.29 0.13
C ASN A 33 -0.66 -6.44 -1.29
N HIS A 34 -0.34 -5.33 -1.96
CA HIS A 34 0.27 -5.39 -3.28
C HIS A 34 1.65 -6.06 -3.22
N ILE A 35 1.85 -7.06 -4.07
CA ILE A 35 3.13 -7.74 -4.26
C ILE A 35 3.54 -7.55 -5.73
N PRO A 36 4.71 -6.95 -6.01
CA PRO A 36 5.23 -6.83 -7.37
C PRO A 36 5.28 -8.17 -8.10
N ALA A 37 4.96 -8.16 -9.40
CA ALA A 37 4.80 -9.37 -10.20
C ALA A 37 6.05 -10.28 -10.20
N GLU A 38 7.25 -9.68 -10.14
CA GLU A 38 8.54 -10.37 -10.09
C GLU A 38 8.70 -11.33 -8.90
N TYR A 39 7.97 -11.10 -7.80
CA TYR A 39 8.02 -11.98 -6.64
C TYR A 39 7.04 -13.15 -6.71
N ALA A 40 6.25 -13.26 -7.78
CA ALA A 40 5.32 -14.37 -8.01
C ALA A 40 4.45 -14.71 -6.78
N LYS A 41 3.88 -13.67 -6.13
CA LYS A 41 3.04 -13.80 -4.92
C LYS A 41 3.75 -14.48 -3.74
N LEU A 42 5.08 -14.51 -3.74
CA LEU A 42 5.92 -15.25 -2.78
C LEU A 42 5.61 -16.76 -2.73
N GLY A 43 5.00 -17.31 -3.79
CA GLY A 43 4.53 -18.70 -3.84
C GLY A 43 3.26 -18.98 -3.03
N LEU A 44 2.56 -17.95 -2.55
CA LEU A 44 1.33 -18.09 -1.77
C LEU A 44 0.09 -18.20 -2.66
N ASP A 45 -0.91 -18.94 -2.17
CA ASP A 45 -2.26 -18.94 -2.75
C ASP A 45 -2.91 -17.55 -2.60
N ILE A 46 -3.77 -17.17 -3.54
CA ILE A 46 -4.46 -15.88 -3.53
C ILE A 46 -5.30 -15.66 -2.27
N SER A 47 -5.86 -16.74 -1.71
CA SER A 47 -6.64 -16.72 -0.46
C SER A 47 -5.81 -16.26 0.74
N HIS A 48 -4.49 -16.49 0.72
CA HIS A 48 -3.57 -15.99 1.74
C HIS A 48 -3.32 -14.49 1.59
N LEU A 49 -3.24 -13.98 0.36
CA LEU A 49 -3.05 -12.55 0.09
C LEU A 49 -4.26 -11.69 0.50
N GLN A 50 -5.44 -12.31 0.67
CA GLN A 50 -6.66 -11.64 1.13
C GLN A 50 -6.81 -11.65 2.66
N ARG A 51 -5.83 -12.16 3.41
CA ARG A 51 -5.86 -12.27 4.88
C ARG A 51 -4.87 -11.28 5.51
N HIS A 52 -4.97 -11.11 6.83
CA HIS A 52 -4.14 -10.20 7.61
C HIS A 52 -2.62 -10.46 7.50
N ILE A 53 -2.22 -11.66 7.05
CA ILE A 53 -0.81 -11.99 6.83
C ILE A 53 -0.16 -11.16 5.72
N ALA A 54 -0.95 -10.55 4.83
CA ALA A 54 -0.44 -9.74 3.73
C ALA A 54 -0.51 -8.23 3.98
N TRP A 55 -1.33 -7.78 4.95
CA TRP A 55 -1.61 -6.38 5.26
C TRP A 55 -2.61 -6.24 6.44
N ASP A 56 -2.74 -5.04 7.00
CA ASP A 56 -3.73 -4.75 8.04
C ASP A 56 -5.06 -4.31 7.41
N ILE A 57 -5.98 -5.26 7.27
CA ILE A 57 -7.27 -5.06 6.59
C ILE A 57 -8.06 -3.90 7.22
N GLY A 58 -8.32 -2.87 6.41
CA GLY A 58 -9.07 -1.67 6.80
C GLY A 58 -8.23 -0.54 7.41
N ALA A 59 -6.97 -0.79 7.79
CA ALA A 59 -6.11 0.23 8.42
C ALA A 59 -5.88 1.45 7.51
N ALA A 60 -5.61 1.22 6.21
CA ALA A 60 -5.45 2.29 5.24
C ALA A 60 -6.70 3.16 5.10
N GLU A 61 -7.89 2.54 5.10
CA GLU A 61 -9.15 3.28 4.94
C GLU A 61 -9.47 4.12 6.18
N VAL A 62 -9.28 3.57 7.38
CA VAL A 62 -9.43 4.33 8.63
C VAL A 62 -8.45 5.51 8.64
N THR A 63 -7.18 5.27 8.30
CA THR A 63 -6.13 6.29 8.28
C THR A 63 -6.48 7.43 7.31
N ARG A 64 -6.92 7.11 6.10
CA ARG A 64 -7.36 8.10 5.10
C ARG A 64 -8.55 8.94 5.59
N ARG A 65 -9.51 8.32 6.29
CA ARG A 65 -10.67 9.03 6.85
C ARG A 65 -10.32 9.95 8.03
N LEU A 66 -9.28 9.61 8.80
CA LEU A 66 -8.75 10.46 9.86
C LEU A 66 -7.90 11.63 9.31
N SER A 67 -7.41 11.52 8.07
CA SER A 67 -6.49 12.48 7.44
C SER A 67 -7.16 13.74 6.84
N VAL A 68 -8.41 14.04 7.22
CA VAL A 68 -9.18 15.20 6.71
C VAL A 68 -8.69 16.55 7.23
#